data_AF-A0A5D0RBF7-F1
#
_entry.id   AF-A0A5D0RBF7-F1
#
_cell.length_a   1.000
_cell.length_b   1.000
_cell.length_c   1.000
_cell.angle_alpha   90.00
_cell.angle_beta   90.00
_cell.angle_gamma   90.00
#
_symmetry.space_group_name_H-M   'P 1'
#
loop_
_entity.id
_entity.type
_entity.pdbx_description
1 polymer ?
#
loop_
_entity_poly.entity_id
_entity_poly.type
_entity_poly.pdbx_seq_one_letter_code
_entity_poly.pdbx_strand_id
1 'polypeptide(L)' 'MKKSQTLISTVLIFLVIQLAISQYTTIPDVAFEQLLITQSIDSEGTLDGKVLISDLTLIVSVNISSHIFYKAQF' A
#
# COMPACT_ATOMS: atom_id res chain seq x y z
N MET A 1 -15.17 35.79 -18.57
CA MET A 1 -13.87 35.61 -17.88
C MET A 1 -13.98 34.78 -16.60
N LYS A 2 -14.86 35.10 -15.64
CA LYS A 2 -14.94 34.39 -14.34
C LYS A 2 -15.30 32.89 -14.44
N LYS A 3 -16.29 32.50 -15.25
CA LYS A 3 -16.72 31.09 -15.43
C LYS A 3 -15.61 30.19 -16.02
N SER A 4 -14.84 30.72 -16.97
CA SER A 4 -13.72 30.01 -17.59
C SER A 4 -12.56 29.83 -16.60
N GLN A 5 -12.28 30.84 -15.77
CA GLN A 5 -11.30 30.70 -14.69
C GLN A 5 -11.72 29.68 -13.64
N THR A 6 -13.00 29.70 -13.22
CA THR A 6 -13.52 28.68 -12.29
C THR A 6 -13.36 27.28 -12.87
N LEU A 7 -13.68 27.07 -14.15
CA LEU A 7 -13.51 25.79 -14.84
C LEU A 7 -12.04 25.33 -14.83
N ILE A 8 -11.11 26.22 -15.19
CA ILE A 8 -9.67 25.93 -15.20
C ILE A 8 -9.20 25.56 -13.79
N SER A 9 -9.59 26.30 -12.76
CA SER A 9 -9.23 26.00 -11.38
C SER A 9 -9.77 24.65 -10.92
N THR A 10 -11.02 24.29 -11.23
CA THR A 10 -11.56 22.97 -10.89
C THR A 10 -10.85 21.83 -11.60
N VAL A 11 -10.50 22.00 -12.87
CA VAL A 11 -9.73 21.00 -13.64
C VAL A 11 -8.33 20.84 -13.05
N LEU A 12 -7.68 21.94 -12.68
CA LEU A 12 -6.36 21.93 -12.05
C LEU A 12 -6.41 21.22 -10.69
N ILE A 13 -7.40 21.52 -9.86
CA ILE A 13 -7.60 20.87 -8.56
C ILE A 13 -7.81 19.37 -8.74
N PHE A 14 -8.66 18.96 -9.68
CA PHE A 14 -8.90 17.55 -9.99
C PHE A 14 -7.61 16.84 -10.44
N LEU A 15 -6.82 17.47 -11.31
CA LEU A 15 -5.55 16.92 -11.78
C LEU A 15 -4.54 16.75 -10.64
N VAL A 16 -4.41 17.74 -9.76
CA VAL A 16 -3.51 17.68 -8.60
C VAL A 16 -3.92 16.57 -7.63
N ILE A 17 -5.22 16.35 -7.43
CA ILE A 17 -5.70 15.25 -6.58
C ILE A 17 -5.25 13.89 -7.11
N GLN A 18 -5.31 13.67 -8.43
CA GLN A 18 -4.88 12.38 -9.03
C GLN A 18 -3.40 12.09 -8.86
N LEU A 19 -2.55 13.12 -8.85
CA LEU A 19 -1.10 12.97 -8.61
C LEU A 19 -0.75 12.75 -7.13
N ALA A 20 -1.66 13.11 -6.21
CA ALA A 20 -1.42 13.04 -4.77
C ALA A 20 -1.86 11.72 -4.13
N ILE A 21 -2.46 10.80 -4.89
CA ILE A 21 -2.94 9.52 -4.35
C ILE A 21 -1.79 8.51 -4.35
N SER A 22 -1.51 7.92 -3.18
CA SER A 22 -0.57 6.81 -3.08
C SER A 22 -1.09 5.58 -3.85
N GLN A 23 -0.18 4.90 -4.55
CA GLN A 23 -0.49 3.68 -5.28
C GLN A 23 -0.28 2.45 -4.41
N TYR A 24 -1.13 1.45 -4.61
CA TYR A 24 -1.15 0.24 -3.82
C TYR A 24 -1.15 -1.00 -4.71
N THR A 25 -0.56 -2.07 -4.20
CA THR A 25 -0.68 -3.43 -4.74
C THR A 25 -1.61 -4.22 -3.83
N THR A 26 -2.61 -4.89 -4.41
CA THR A 26 -3.52 -5.78 -3.66
C THR A 26 -2.78 -7.04 -3.22
N ILE A 27 -2.87 -7.35 -1.93
CA ILE A 27 -2.32 -8.54 -1.29
C ILE A 27 -3.48 -9.30 -0.62
N PRO A 28 -4.16 -10.23 -1.33
CA PRO A 28 -5.35 -10.89 -0.80
C PRO A 28 -5.06 -11.93 0.29
N ASP A 29 -3.81 -12.38 0.42
CA ASP A 29 -3.39 -13.32 1.46
C ASP A 29 -3.01 -12.56 2.73
N VAL A 30 -3.92 -12.57 3.71
CA VAL A 30 -3.76 -11.89 5.01
C VAL A 30 -2.54 -12.40 5.77
N ALA A 31 -2.18 -13.68 5.64
CA ALA A 31 -1.01 -14.22 6.31
C ALA A 31 0.28 -13.69 5.68
N PHE A 32 0.30 -13.53 4.35
CA PHE A 32 1.42 -12.91 3.65
C PHE A 32 1.54 -11.41 3.97
N GLU A 33 0.44 -10.66 3.99
CA GLU A 33 0.43 -9.25 4.40
C GLU A 33 0.97 -9.08 5.84
N GLN A 34 0.55 -9.94 6.77
CA GLN A 34 1.08 -9.96 8.13
C GLN A 34 2.60 -10.19 8.18
N LEU A 35 3.15 -11.04 7.31
CA LEU A 35 4.59 -11.26 7.20
C LEU A 35 5.33 -10.01 6.69
N LEU A 36 4.72 -9.24 5.79
CA LEU A 36 5.28 -7.98 5.31
C LEU A 36 5.30 -6.92 6.42
N ILE A 37 4.23 -6.83 7.21
CA ILE A 37 4.16 -5.97 8.40
C ILE A 37 5.21 -6.38 9.43
N THR A 38 5.33 -7.68 9.74
CA THR A 38 6.34 -8.19 10.70
C THR A 38 7.78 -7.91 10.26
N GLN A 39 8.03 -7.85 8.95
CA GLN A 39 9.33 -7.49 8.38
C GLN A 39 9.52 -5.98 8.20
N SER A 40 8.58 -5.16 8.66
CA SER A 40 8.58 -3.70 8.47
C SER A 40 8.66 -3.28 6.99
N ILE A 41 8.15 -4.13 6.09
CA ILE A 41 8.00 -3.81 4.67
C ILE A 41 6.74 -2.99 4.47
N ASP A 42 5.61 -3.46 4.97
CA ASP A 42 4.36 -2.68 4.96
C ASP A 42 4.40 -1.63 6.09
N SER A 43 4.71 -0.39 5.71
CA SER A 43 5.04 0.68 6.65
C SER A 43 3.84 1.21 7.45
N GLU A 44 2.63 1.08 6.89
CA GLU A 44 1.39 1.48 7.57
C GLU A 44 1.00 0.49 8.66
N GLY A 45 1.46 -0.77 8.55
CA GLY A 45 1.29 -1.79 9.58
C GLY A 45 -0.15 -2.26 9.78
N THR A 46 -1.00 -2.10 8.77
CA THR A 46 -2.43 -2.42 8.81
C THR A 46 -2.77 -3.58 7.88
N LEU A 47 -3.48 -4.59 8.39
CA LEU A 47 -4.03 -5.68 7.56
C LEU A 47 -5.27 -5.22 6.80
N ASP A 48 -5.08 -4.63 5.63
CA ASP A 48 -6.18 -4.09 4.83
C ASP A 48 -6.20 -4.59 3.37
N GLY A 49 -5.41 -5.64 3.10
CA GLY A 49 -5.31 -6.34 1.83
C GLY A 49 -4.54 -5.57 0.78
N LYS A 50 -3.71 -4.60 1.15
CA LYS A 50 -2.91 -3.81 0.20
C LYS A 50 -1.64 -3.25 0.85
N VAL A 51 -0.61 -3.11 0.04
CA VAL A 51 0.67 -2.51 0.45
C VAL A 51 1.05 -1.39 -0.51
N LEU A 52 1.65 -0.32 0.00
CA LEU A 52 2.13 0.80 -0.80
C LEU A 52 3.17 0.32 -1.84
N ILE A 53 3.05 0.77 -3.08
CA ILE A 53 4.05 0.45 -4.12
C ILE A 53 5.42 1.02 -3.75
N SER A 54 5.47 2.17 -3.07
CA SER A 54 6.71 2.78 -2.58
C SER A 54 7.49 1.85 -1.65
N ASP A 55 6.77 1.12 -0.80
CA ASP A 55 7.36 0.20 0.17
C ASP A 55 7.98 -1.02 -0.51
N LEU A 56 7.40 -1.43 -1.64
CA LEU A 56 7.85 -2.58 -2.44
C LEU A 56 8.95 -2.25 -3.46
N THR A 57 9.13 -0.97 -3.80
CA THR A 57 9.95 -0.54 -4.96
C THR A 57 11.40 -1.04 -4.90
N LEU A 58 11.98 -1.16 -3.70
CA LEU A 58 13.36 -1.61 -3.49
C LEU A 58 13.46 -3.03 -2.87
N ILE A 59 12.33 -3.67 -2.62
CA ILE A 59 12.29 -4.99 -2.00
C ILE A 59 12.47 -6.06 -3.07
N VAL A 60 13.63 -6.71 -3.07
CA VAL A 60 13.98 -7.78 -4.02
C VAL A 60 13.83 -9.19 -3.44
N SER A 61 13.64 -9.29 -2.12
CA SER A 61 13.50 -10.57 -1.42
C SER A 61 12.66 -10.40 -0.16
N VAL A 62 11.81 -11.38 0.14
CA VAL A 62 11.02 -11.46 1.37
C VAL A 62 11.35 -12.76 2.07
N ASN A 63 11.56 -12.71 3.39
CA ASN A 63 11.74 -13.91 4.20
C ASN A 63 10.37 -14.48 4.58
N ILE A 64 10.05 -15.69 4.10
CA ILE A 64 8.81 -16.40 4.41
C ILE A 64 8.99 -17.50 5.47
N SER A 65 10.22 -17.65 5.99
CA SER A 65 10.58 -18.70 6.95
C SER A 65 10.06 -18.41 8.36
N SER A 66 9.55 -17.21 8.63
CA SER A 66 8.95 -16.83 9.91
C SER A 66 7.59 -17.50 10.18
N HIS A 67 7.08 -18.33 9.27
CA HIS A 67 5.96 -19.22 9.55
C HIS A 67 6.40 -20.43 10.39
N ILE A 68 6.66 -20.21 11.68
CA ILE A 68 6.85 -21.28 12.65
C ILE A 68 5.47 -21.92 12.90
N PHE A 69 5.09 -22.88 12.05
CA PHE A 69 4.01 -23.82 12.33
C PHE A 69 4.43 -24.79 13.45
N TYR A 70 4.65 -24.32 14.68
CA TYR A 70 4.78 -25.21 15.84
C TYR A 70 4.09 -24.62 17.07
N LYS A 71 2.76 -24.57 17.01
CA LYS A 71 1.95 -25.00 18.15
C LYS A 71 1.14 -26.23 17.73
N ALA A 72 1.86 -27.32 17.45
CA ALA A 72 1.28 -28.62 17.73
C ALA A 72 1.20 -28.73 19.26
N GLN A 73 0.06 -28.31 19.83
CA GLN A 73 -0.31 -28.67 21.18
C GLN A 73 -0.68 -30.15 21.15
N PHE A 74 0.32 -31.01 21.36
CA PHE A 74 0.08 -32.30 22.00
C PHE A 74 0.23 -32.12 23.51
#